data_AF-A0A2S6T2G5-F1
#
_entry.id   AF-A0A2S6T2G5-F1
#
_cell.length_a   1.000
_cell.length_b   1.000
_cell.length_c   1.000
_cell.angle_alpha   90.00
_cell.angle_beta   90.00
_cell.angle_gamma   90.00
#
_symmetry.space_group_name_H-M   'P 1'
#
loop_
_entity.id
_entity.type
_entity.pdbx_description
1 polymer ?
#
loop_
_entity_poly.entity_id
_entity_poly.type
_entity_poly.pdbx_seq_one_letter_code
_entity_poly.pdbx_strand_id
1 'polypeptide(L)' 'MYKTIITNTETGISKKCDILKKNDKLMEVVLEDTTIKLTLRKKNNLYIGNFKNMEFVCKDE' A
#
# COMPACT_ATOMS: atom_id res chain seq x y z
N MET A 1 -5.28 -10.14 11.59
CA MET A 1 -4.67 -8.98 10.90
C MET A 1 -5.39 -8.80 9.57
N TYR A 2 -5.66 -7.55 9.18
CA TYR A 2 -6.23 -7.25 7.87
C TYR A 2 -5.11 -7.27 6.84
N LYS A 3 -5.35 -7.94 5.70
CA LYS A 3 -4.40 -7.99 4.59
C LYS A 3 -4.90 -7.11 3.46
N THR A 4 -3.97 -6.59 2.68
CA THR A 4 -4.27 -5.88 1.45
C THR A 4 -3.25 -6.25 0.37
N ILE A 5 -3.52 -5.81 -0.85
CA ILE A 5 -2.62 -5.93 -1.99
C ILE A 5 -2.31 -4.53 -2.48
N ILE A 6 -1.02 -4.23 -2.59
CA ILE A 6 -0.55 -3.02 -3.26
C ILE A 6 0.03 -3.41 -4.61
N THR A 7 -0.25 -2.61 -5.63
CA THR A 7 0.23 -2.84 -7.00
C THR A 7 1.15 -1.71 -7.40
N ASN A 8 2.34 -2.04 -7.88
CA ASN A 8 3.26 -1.08 -8.47
C ASN A 8 2.70 -0.57 -9.81
N THR A 9 2.62 0.74 -10.01
CA THR A 9 2.00 1.32 -11.21
C THR A 9 2.89 1.24 -12.45
N GLU A 10 4.21 1.18 -12.28
CA GLU A 10 5.19 1.12 -13.38
C GLU A 10 5.36 -0.30 -13.94
N THR A 11 5.44 -1.28 -13.04
CA THR A 11 5.76 -2.68 -13.37
C THR A 11 4.54 -3.61 -13.36
N GLY A 12 3.42 -3.18 -12.77
CA GLY A 12 2.23 -4.01 -12.57
C GLY A 12 2.38 -5.08 -11.48
N ILE A 13 3.53 -5.18 -10.82
CA ILE A 13 3.79 -6.19 -9.80
C ILE A 13 2.94 -5.90 -8.56
N SER A 14 2.19 -6.91 -8.14
CA SER A 14 1.38 -6.86 -6.91
C SER A 14 2.10 -7.53 -5.75
N LYS A 15 1.96 -6.95 -4.55
CA LYS A 15 2.52 -7.46 -3.31
C LYS A 15 1.45 -7.52 -2.24
N LYS A 16 1.42 -8.63 -1.49
CA LYS A 16 0.59 -8.77 -0.31
C LYS A 16 1.22 -8.03 0.85
N CYS A 17 0.38 -7.37 1.64
CA CYS A 17 0.81 -6.61 2.79
C CYS A 17 -0.14 -6.81 3.96
N ASP A 18 0.41 -6.78 5.17
CA ASP A 18 -0.37 -6.67 6.40
C ASP A 18 -0.64 -5.19 6.70
N ILE A 19 -1.90 -4.86 6.96
CA ILE A 19 -2.31 -3.50 7.35
C ILE A 19 -1.98 -3.33 8.84
N LEU A 20 -1.11 -2.37 9.14
CA LEU A 20 -0.81 -1.95 10.50
C LEU A 20 -1.80 -0.88 10.98
N LYS A 21 -2.19 0.03 10.09
CA LYS A 21 -3.09 1.14 10.39
C LYS A 21 -3.86 1.55 9.15
N LYS A 22 -5.16 1.83 9.29
CA LYS A 22 -5.99 2.38 8.22
C LYS A 22 -6.88 3.49 8.80
N ASN A 23 -6.93 4.62 8.12
CA ASN A 23 -7.89 5.69 8.38
C ASN A 23 -8.24 6.43 7.08
N ASP A 24 -9.12 7.43 7.16
CA ASP A 24 -9.62 8.16 5.99
C ASP A 24 -8.56 8.94 5.22
N LYS A 25 -7.37 9.17 5.78
CA LYS A 25 -6.28 9.92 5.15
C LYS A 25 -5.10 9.06 4.73
N LEU A 26 -4.79 8.01 5.51
CA LEU A 26 -3.59 7.20 5.33
C LEU A 26 -3.80 5.75 5.72
N MET A 27 -3.00 4.89 5.09
CA MET A 27 -2.90 3.46 5.36
C MET A 27 -1.41 3.11 5.51
N GLU A 28 -1.06 2.48 6.62
CA GLU A 28 0.27 1.95 6.87
C GLU A 28 0.24 0.44 6.71
N VAL A 29 1.14 -0.07 5.88
CA VAL A 29 1.23 -1.48 5.54
C VAL A 29 2.66 -1.99 5.69
N VAL A 30 2.79 -3.27 5.99
CA VAL A 30 4.07 -4.00 5.94
C VAL A 30 3.97 -5.03 4.83
N LEU A 31 4.97 -5.04 3.95
CA LEU A 31 5.09 -6.07 2.92
C LEU A 31 5.27 -7.44 3.60
N GLU A 32 4.42 -8.42 3.22
CA GLU A 32 4.46 -9.77 3.76
C GLU A 32 5.88 -10.38 3.61
N ASP A 33 6.32 -11.12 4.63
CA ASP A 33 7.67 -11.70 4.74
C ASP A 33 8.84 -10.69 4.75
N THR A 34 8.55 -9.39 4.97
CA THR A 34 9.58 -8.36 5.10
C THR A 34 9.34 -7.45 6.30
N THR A 35 10.35 -6.65 6.65
CA THR A 35 10.23 -5.57 7.65
C THR A 35 9.94 -4.21 7.00
N ILE A 36 9.68 -4.18 5.69
CA ILE A 36 9.52 -2.95 4.92
C ILE A 36 8.12 -2.39 5.17
N LYS A 37 8.07 -1.19 5.74
CA LYS A 37 6.84 -0.41 5.95
C LYS A 37 6.63 0.56 4.81
N LEU A 38 5.39 0.65 4.32
CA LEU A 38 4.94 1.69 3.41
C LEU A 38 3.78 2.47 4.02
N THR A 39 3.79 3.78 3.77
CA THR A 39 2.66 4.66 4.07
C THR A 39 2.01 5.08 2.76
N LEU A 40 0.75 4.72 2.60
CA LEU A 40 -0.09 5.10 1.47
C LEU A 40 -1.01 6.25 1.93
N ARG A 41 -1.19 7.27 1.11
CA ARG A 41 -2.11 8.39 1.34
C ARG A 41 -3.35 8.23 0.47
N LYS A 42 -4.53 8.50 1.02
CA LYS A 42 -5.79 8.44 0.26
C LYS A 42 -5.88 9.62 -0.71
N LYS A 43 -6.12 9.33 -1.99
CA LYS A 43 -6.35 10.29 -3.08
C LYS A 43 -7.43 9.71 -4.00
N ASN A 44 -8.54 10.41 -4.17
CA ASN A 44 -9.65 10.00 -5.04
C ASN A 44 -10.10 8.53 -4.82
N ASN A 45 -10.37 8.14 -3.56
CA ASN A 45 -10.73 6.78 -3.14
C ASN A 45 -9.67 5.68 -3.34
N LEU A 46 -8.44 6.05 -3.70
CA LEU A 46 -7.32 5.13 -3.80
C LEU A 46 -6.27 5.46 -2.75
N TYR A 47 -5.60 4.46 -2.20
CA TYR A 47 -4.42 4.67 -1.36
C TYR A 47 -3.17 4.60 -2.23
N ILE A 48 -2.38 5.67 -2.25
CA ILE A 48 -1.20 5.81 -3.11
C ILE A 48 0.02 6.11 -2.24
N GLY A 49 1.12 5.39 -2.43
CA GLY A 49 2.38 5.65 -1.74
C GLY A 49 3.59 5.40 -2.60
N ASN A 50 4.69 6.05 -2.27
CA ASN A 50 5.94 5.96 -3.01
C ASN A 50 7.01 5.28 -2.15
N PHE A 51 7.75 4.35 -2.74
CA PHE A 51 8.88 3.69 -2.11
C PHE A 51 10.03 3.56 -3.11
N LYS A 52 11.20 4.13 -2.78
CA LYS A 52 12.39 4.12 -3.65
C LYS A 52 12.09 4.53 -5.11
N ASN A 53 11.40 5.66 -5.29
CA ASN A 53 10.96 6.19 -6.59
C ASN A 53 9.93 5.34 -7.35
N MET A 54 9.37 4.30 -6.72
CA MET A 54 8.29 3.51 -7.29
C MET A 54 6.97 3.87 -6.64
N GLU A 55 5.92 4.04 -7.43
CA GLU A 55 4.57 4.30 -6.95
C GLU A 55 3.79 2.99 -6.80
N PHE A 56 3.08 2.86 -5.67
CA PHE A 56 2.21 1.75 -5.35
C PHE A 56 0.80 2.24 -5.06
N VAL A 57 -0.19 1.53 -5.58
CA VAL A 57 -1.61 1.82 -5.38
C VAL A 57 -2.32 0.64 -4.72
N CYS A 58 -3.25 0.97 -3.83
CA CYS A 58 -4.19 0.03 -3.24
C CYS A 58 -5.60 0.55 -3.53
N LYS A 59 -6.41 -0.28 -4.19
CA LYS A 59 -7.84 -0.03 -4.35
C LYS A 59 -8.52 -0.44 -3.05
N ASP A 60 -9.28 0.48 -2.47
CA ASP A 60 -10.18 0.13 -1.37
C ASP A 60 -11.45 -0.41 -2.03
N GLU A 61 -11.61 -1.74 -2.06
CA GLU A 61 -12.85 -2.41 -2.51
C GLU A 61 -13.91 -2.41 -1.40
#